data_AF-A0A7J7LG21-F1
#
_entry.id   AF-A0A7J7LG21-F1
#
_cell.length_a   1.000
_cell.length_b   1.000
_cell.length_c   1.000
_cell.angle_alpha   90.00
_cell.angle_beta   90.00
_cell.angle_gamma   90.00
#
_symmetry.space_group_name_H-M   'P 1'
#
loop_
_entity.id
_entity.type
_entity.pdbx_description
1 polymer ?
#
loop_
_entity_poly.entity_id
_entity_poly.type
_entity_poly.pdbx_seq_one_letter_code
_entity_poly.pdbx_strand_id
1 'polypeptide(L)'
;MEMEMEKRRKEKRLKGRKEERCEEEGDGRWKDTFYDIFNFLLCLVSYTSWFLDAFKYAMATHMDVLNLSICGPDYLDLPFVEKVWELIANTIIMVSAIGNDKPLYGTLNNPSDQSDVIGVGGIDYNDLIASFSSHGISTWEMPHGLESFEILKRNRPRVSIFPSILDYTDHPYSWSISRQPHYAGAMLVMFNATILNGMGLIGYSEGQAIWHPNNDVENLLSIYFSYSKIIWPWTGYLVLHMQIKDEGTQFLGLIKGNVMVNIFSSPPPGEKGQRRTSTCVLQLKLKVVPTLPRAKRIFWDQYDSIKYPPGYIPRDSLEVRNGIFDWHGDHLHAKFHVMFNMLRDSVYNVETLVSPLTCVDARQYGTLLMVDLKDEYFVQDIEKLRDDILNVGLGLVVFAEWYNVDTMVKMRFYDDNTKRW
;
A
#
# COMPACT_ATOMS: atom_id res chain seq x y z
N MET A 1 24.99 2.88 64.26
CA MET A 1 26.40 2.50 63.96
C MET A 1 26.50 1.34 62.97
N GLU A 2 25.70 0.26 63.09
CA GLU A 2 25.71 -0.85 62.11
C GLU A 2 25.16 -0.49 60.72
N MET A 3 24.08 0.28 60.63
CA MET A 3 23.52 0.74 59.34
C MET A 3 24.49 1.58 58.51
N GLU A 4 25.36 2.35 59.17
CA GLU A 4 26.31 3.25 58.51
C GLU A 4 27.59 2.51 58.08
N MET A 5 27.93 1.43 58.79
CA MET A 5 28.97 0.48 58.36
C MET A 5 28.52 -0.37 57.17
N GLU A 6 27.23 -0.71 57.08
CA GLU A 6 26.70 -1.48 55.95
C GLU A 6 26.59 -0.64 54.67
N LYS A 7 26.24 0.65 54.81
CA LYS A 7 26.27 1.61 53.70
C LYS A 7 27.69 1.83 53.17
N ARG A 8 28.69 1.96 54.06
CA ARG A 8 30.12 2.04 53.70
C ARG A 8 30.68 0.74 53.12
N ARG A 9 30.15 -0.43 53.51
CA ARG A 9 30.49 -1.73 52.89
C ARG A 9 29.91 -1.90 51.49
N LYS A 10 28.70 -1.39 51.23
CA LYS A 10 28.10 -1.34 49.89
C LYS A 10 28.81 -0.35 48.96
N GLU A 11 29.16 0.84 49.44
CA GLU A 11 29.97 1.80 48.66
C GLU A 11 31.40 1.29 48.36
N LYS A 12 32.02 0.56 49.29
CA LYS A 12 33.31 -0.11 49.04
C LYS A 12 33.21 -1.30 48.07
N ARG A 13 32.06 -1.99 48.01
CA ARG A 13 31.81 -3.04 47.00
C ARG A 13 31.58 -2.46 45.60
N LEU A 14 30.93 -1.30 45.48
CA LEU A 14 30.78 -0.61 44.19
C LEU A 14 32.09 0.01 43.67
N LYS A 15 32.99 0.47 44.55
CA LYS A 15 34.32 0.99 44.16
C LYS A 15 35.38 -0.09 43.85
N GLY A 16 35.00 -1.37 43.92
CA GLY A 16 35.90 -2.52 43.73
C GLY A 16 35.55 -3.40 42.54
N ARG A 17 34.84 -2.90 41.52
CA ARG A 17 34.75 -3.57 40.22
C ARG A 17 36.08 -3.37 39.50
N LYS A 18 36.93 -4.39 39.51
CA LYS A 18 37.98 -4.54 38.50
C LYS A 18 37.26 -4.68 37.16
N GLU A 19 37.54 -3.78 36.22
CA GLU A 19 37.37 -4.04 34.80
C GLU A 19 38.29 -5.22 34.44
N GLU A 20 37.75 -6.44 34.46
CA GLU A 20 38.42 -7.58 33.85
C GLU A 20 38.12 -7.54 32.35
N ARG A 21 39.10 -7.04 31.60
CA ARG A 21 39.13 -7.10 30.14
C ARG A 21 39.35 -8.56 29.73
N CYS A 22 38.31 -9.22 29.24
CA CYS A 22 38.44 -10.51 28.57
C CYS A 22 39.07 -10.27 27.18
N GLU A 23 40.39 -10.44 27.06
CA GLU A 23 41.04 -10.65 25.76
C GLU A 23 40.86 -12.12 25.37
N GLU A 24 39.75 -12.44 24.70
CA GLU A 24 39.63 -13.67 23.92
C GLU A 24 39.85 -13.34 22.44
N GLU A 25 40.69 -14.12 21.76
CA GLU A 25 41.03 -14.01 20.34
C GLU A 25 39.83 -14.34 19.44
N GLY A 26 38.89 -13.40 19.34
CA GLY A 26 37.84 -13.37 18.32
C GLY A 26 38.27 -12.58 17.09
N ASP A 27 37.80 -13.00 15.92
CA ASP A 27 37.93 -12.30 14.64
C ASP A 27 37.70 -10.78 14.84
N GLY A 28 38.67 -9.95 14.45
CA GLY A 28 38.88 -8.57 14.94
C GLY A 28 37.81 -7.53 14.61
N ARG A 29 36.57 -7.94 14.35
CA ARG A 29 35.42 -7.12 13.94
C ARG A 29 34.84 -6.24 15.05
N TRP A 30 35.12 -6.50 16.33
CA TRP A 30 34.44 -5.81 17.45
C TRP A 30 35.38 -5.25 18.53
N LYS A 31 36.66 -5.02 18.22
CA LYS A 31 37.68 -4.63 19.21
C LYS A 31 37.40 -3.31 19.95
N ASP A 32 36.63 -2.41 19.36
CA ASP A 32 36.30 -1.10 19.95
C ASP A 32 34.90 -1.06 20.60
N THR A 33 34.28 -2.22 20.85
CA THR A 33 32.94 -2.31 21.45
C THR A 33 33.04 -2.49 22.97
N PHE A 34 32.32 -1.67 23.72
CA PHE A 34 32.18 -1.84 25.17
C PHE A 34 31.04 -2.80 25.49
N TYR A 35 31.30 -3.76 26.38
CA TYR A 35 30.32 -4.76 26.81
C TYR A 35 30.10 -4.66 28.32
N ASP A 36 28.83 -4.60 28.73
CA ASP A 36 28.41 -4.79 30.11
C ASP A 36 27.67 -6.13 30.23
N ILE A 37 28.07 -6.96 31.19
CA ILE A 37 27.48 -8.28 31.42
C ILE A 37 26.63 -8.24 32.70
N PHE A 38 25.36 -8.63 32.55
CA PHE A 38 24.43 -8.84 33.66
C PHE A 38 24.17 -10.33 33.86
N ASN A 39 24.34 -10.81 35.09
CA ASN A 39 24.04 -12.19 35.44
C ASN A 39 22.70 -12.24 36.19
N PHE A 40 21.72 -12.93 35.59
CA PHE A 40 20.35 -13.03 36.10
C PHE A 40 19.96 -14.42 36.59
N LEU A 41 20.94 -15.32 36.80
CA LEU A 41 20.65 -16.70 37.21
C LEU A 41 20.95 -16.91 38.70
N LEU A 42 19.91 -17.26 39.46
CA LEU A 42 20.07 -17.89 40.76
C LEU A 42 19.34 -19.23 40.74
N CYS A 43 20.08 -20.34 40.81
CA CYS A 43 19.50 -21.69 40.90
C CYS A 43 18.45 -22.00 39.80
N LEU A 44 18.74 -21.63 38.54
CA LEU A 44 17.88 -21.82 37.36
C LEU A 44 16.57 -21.00 37.36
N VAL A 45 16.46 -19.97 38.21
CA VAL A 45 15.32 -19.04 38.23
C VAL A 45 15.78 -17.63 37.90
N SER A 46 15.01 -16.93 37.07
CA SER A 46 15.12 -15.50 36.79
C SER A 46 13.81 -14.80 37.15
N TYR A 47 13.90 -13.57 37.65
CA TYR A 47 12.74 -12.75 38.03
C TYR A 47 12.66 -11.51 37.15
N THR A 48 11.44 -11.16 36.73
CA THR A 48 11.13 -9.95 35.97
C THR A 48 11.77 -8.71 36.57
N SER A 49 11.71 -8.55 37.89
CA SER A 49 12.29 -7.40 38.60
C SER A 49 13.79 -7.18 38.32
N TRP A 50 14.54 -8.25 38.07
CA TRP A 50 15.98 -8.14 37.77
C TRP A 50 16.22 -7.62 36.36
N PHE A 51 15.40 -8.06 35.39
CA PHE A 51 15.44 -7.51 34.04
C PHE A 51 15.03 -6.05 34.02
N LEU A 52 13.98 -5.67 34.76
CA LEU A 52 13.54 -4.26 34.86
C LEU A 52 14.65 -3.33 35.38
N ASP A 53 15.45 -3.80 36.33
CA ASP A 53 16.56 -3.01 36.89
C ASP A 53 17.71 -2.86 35.88
N ALA A 54 18.05 -3.95 35.18
CA ALA A 54 19.08 -3.90 34.15
C ALA A 54 18.66 -3.09 32.91
N PHE A 55 17.39 -3.16 32.51
CA PHE A 55 16.86 -2.34 31.43
C PHE A 55 16.91 -0.86 31.80
N LYS A 56 16.63 -0.50 33.06
CA LYS A 56 16.85 0.87 33.54
C LYS A 56 18.31 1.29 33.48
N TYR A 57 19.23 0.40 33.85
CA TYR A 57 20.66 0.68 33.70
C TYR A 57 21.03 0.92 32.23
N ALA A 58 20.59 0.05 31.32
CA ALA A 58 20.89 0.16 29.89
C ALA A 58 20.43 1.51 29.30
N MET A 59 19.24 1.98 29.70
CA MET A 59 18.76 3.32 29.33
C MET A 59 19.60 4.43 29.97
N ALA A 60 19.93 4.30 31.26
CA ALA A 60 20.72 5.29 31.98
C ALA A 60 22.15 5.44 31.43
N THR A 61 22.71 4.37 30.85
CA THR A 61 24.03 4.37 30.23
C THR A 61 24.00 4.58 28.71
N HIS A 62 22.83 4.80 28.12
CA HIS A 62 22.64 4.98 26.67
C HIS A 62 23.25 3.84 25.84
N MET A 63 22.95 2.59 26.18
CA MET A 63 23.37 1.44 25.37
C MET A 63 22.69 1.45 24.00
N ASP A 64 23.42 1.16 22.93
CA ASP A 64 22.85 1.07 21.58
C ASP A 64 22.16 -0.27 21.32
N VAL A 65 22.72 -1.37 21.84
CA VAL A 65 22.25 -2.73 21.59
C VAL A 65 22.17 -3.51 22.90
N LEU A 66 21.03 -4.18 23.11
CA LEU A 66 20.82 -5.09 24.23
C LEU A 66 20.52 -6.48 23.70
N ASN A 67 21.42 -7.43 23.98
CA ASN A 67 21.21 -8.85 23.67
C ASN A 67 20.66 -9.59 24.90
N LEU A 68 19.49 -10.21 24.75
CA LEU A 68 18.84 -11.01 25.77
C LEU A 68 18.72 -12.47 25.31
N SER A 69 19.63 -13.32 25.78
CA SER A 69 19.63 -14.75 25.43
C SER A 69 18.81 -15.62 26.40
N ILE A 70 17.76 -15.04 26.98
CA ILE A 70 16.78 -15.71 27.84
C ILE A 70 15.39 -15.22 27.46
N CYS A 71 14.41 -16.12 27.53
CA CYS A 71 13.05 -15.82 27.10
C CYS A 71 12.06 -16.45 28.07
N GLY A 72 10.93 -15.80 28.25
CA GLY A 72 9.80 -16.27 29.05
C GLY A 72 8.65 -16.74 28.16
N PRO A 73 7.80 -17.67 28.63
CA PRO A 73 6.68 -18.19 27.86
C PRO A 73 5.52 -17.19 27.70
N ASP A 74 5.56 -16.04 28.37
CA ASP A 74 4.36 -15.26 28.61
C ASP A 74 4.54 -13.76 28.31
N TYR A 75 3.79 -13.29 27.32
CA TYR A 75 3.61 -11.88 26.98
C TYR A 75 2.61 -11.17 27.93
N LEU A 76 1.99 -11.89 28.87
CA LEU A 76 1.08 -11.32 29.87
C LEU A 76 1.80 -10.62 31.04
N ASP A 77 3.13 -10.74 31.14
CA ASP A 77 3.92 -9.96 32.10
C ASP A 77 4.05 -8.51 31.61
N LEU A 78 2.96 -7.75 31.76
CA LEU A 78 2.86 -6.36 31.30
C LEU A 78 4.02 -5.49 31.79
N PRO A 79 4.47 -5.54 33.07
CA PRO A 79 5.65 -4.81 33.50
C PRO A 79 6.91 -5.08 32.68
N PHE A 80 7.16 -6.33 32.30
CA PHE A 80 8.29 -6.70 31.45
C PHE A 80 8.11 -6.17 30.03
N VAL A 81 6.95 -6.42 29.44
CA VAL A 81 6.56 -5.96 28.10
C VAL A 81 6.70 -4.45 27.94
N GLU A 82 6.10 -3.68 28.85
CA GLU A 82 6.09 -2.23 28.80
C GLU A 82 7.51 -1.67 28.92
N LYS A 83 8.35 -2.31 29.73
CA LYS A 83 9.75 -1.90 29.86
C LYS A 83 10.55 -2.18 28.60
N VAL A 84 10.23 -3.24 27.84
CA VAL A 84 10.85 -3.48 26.51
C VAL A 84 10.45 -2.38 25.52
N TRP A 85 9.18 -1.96 25.48
CA TRP A 85 8.79 -0.81 24.66
C TRP A 85 9.48 0.49 25.08
N GLU A 86 9.63 0.71 26.39
CA GLU A 86 10.38 1.86 26.91
C GLU A 86 11.84 1.85 26.46
N LEU A 87 12.50 0.68 26.47
CA LEU A 87 13.87 0.52 25.95
C LEU A 87 13.97 0.91 24.47
N ILE A 88 13.07 0.38 23.64
CA ILE A 88 13.09 0.61 22.19
C ILE A 88 12.75 2.07 21.87
N ALA A 89 11.82 2.68 22.60
CA ALA A 89 11.52 4.11 22.50
C ALA A 89 12.72 5.00 22.87
N ASN A 90 13.66 4.50 23.68
CA ASN A 90 14.96 5.14 23.96
C ASN A 90 16.04 4.76 22.94
N THR A 91 15.65 4.34 21.73
CA THR A 91 16.54 4.01 20.59
C THR A 91 17.50 2.86 20.84
N ILE A 92 17.21 1.98 21.81
CA ILE A 92 18.01 0.78 22.09
C ILE A 92 17.50 -0.37 21.22
N ILE A 93 18.38 -0.96 20.42
CA ILE A 93 18.06 -2.13 19.60
C ILE A 93 18.05 -3.36 20.51
N MET A 94 16.89 -4.00 20.64
CA MET A 94 16.76 -5.24 21.40
C MET A 94 16.86 -6.46 20.48
N VAL A 95 17.77 -7.37 20.83
CA VAL A 95 17.96 -8.67 20.18
C VAL A 95 17.66 -9.75 21.21
N SER A 96 16.79 -10.70 20.89
CA SER A 96 16.40 -11.78 21.80
C SER A 96 16.46 -13.14 21.11
N ALA A 97 16.83 -14.18 21.85
CA ALA A 97 16.66 -15.55 21.36
C ALA A 97 15.16 -15.87 21.18
N ILE A 98 14.82 -16.76 20.24
CA ILE A 98 13.40 -17.06 19.92
C ILE A 98 12.76 -18.13 20.82
N GLY A 99 13.59 -18.88 21.56
CA GLY A 99 13.18 -20.02 22.37
C GLY A 99 13.57 -21.37 21.77
N ASN A 100 13.53 -22.40 22.61
CA ASN A 100 13.98 -23.77 22.29
C ASN A 100 12.83 -24.79 22.39
N ASP A 101 11.59 -24.34 22.20
CA ASP A 101 10.37 -25.10 22.48
C ASP A 101 9.78 -25.80 21.25
N LYS A 102 10.56 -25.87 20.15
CA LYS A 102 10.20 -26.53 18.87
C LYS A 102 9.05 -25.80 18.13
N PRO A 103 8.72 -26.18 16.87
CA PRO A 103 7.72 -25.44 16.12
C PRO A 103 6.29 -25.85 16.41
N LEU A 104 5.61 -25.06 17.22
CA LEU A 104 4.16 -25.07 17.33
C LEU A 104 3.66 -23.62 17.29
N TYR A 105 2.38 -23.45 16.95
CA TYR A 105 1.75 -22.13 17.04
C TYR A 105 1.89 -21.59 18.47
N GLY A 106 2.52 -20.41 18.61
CA GLY A 106 2.75 -19.78 19.89
C GLY A 106 3.91 -20.32 20.75
N THR A 107 4.89 -21.00 20.16
CA THR A 107 6.13 -21.37 20.87
C THR A 107 7.21 -20.29 20.84
N LEU A 108 6.92 -19.15 20.20
CA LEU A 108 7.79 -17.98 20.26
C LEU A 108 7.73 -17.40 21.68
N ASN A 109 8.88 -17.25 22.33
CA ASN A 109 8.95 -16.76 23.70
C ASN A 109 9.15 -15.24 23.74
N ASN A 110 8.61 -14.60 24.78
CA ASN A 110 8.78 -13.19 25.03
C ASN A 110 10.20 -12.88 25.55
N PRO A 111 10.88 -11.82 25.08
CA PRO A 111 10.41 -10.73 24.20
C PRO A 111 10.62 -10.92 22.69
N SER A 112 11.16 -12.05 22.24
CA SER A 112 11.42 -12.28 20.80
C SER A 112 10.17 -12.37 19.93
N ASP A 113 9.00 -12.50 20.54
CA ASP A 113 7.71 -12.56 19.85
C ASP A 113 7.05 -11.18 19.66
N GLN A 114 7.63 -10.12 20.23
CA GLN A 114 7.20 -8.73 20.06
C GLN A 114 7.57 -8.17 18.69
N SER A 115 6.71 -7.34 18.12
CA SER A 115 6.90 -6.69 16.82
C SER A 115 8.18 -5.85 16.72
N ASP A 116 8.62 -5.28 17.84
CA ASP A 116 9.68 -4.29 17.89
C ASP A 116 11.05 -4.89 18.31
N VAL A 117 11.12 -6.21 18.48
CA VAL A 117 12.33 -6.93 18.93
C VAL A 117 12.87 -7.82 17.82
N ILE A 118 14.19 -7.85 17.65
CA ILE A 118 14.83 -8.76 16.70
C ILE A 118 14.94 -10.14 17.32
N GLY A 119 14.05 -11.04 16.91
CA GLY A 119 14.06 -12.44 17.30
C GLY A 119 15.07 -13.29 16.52
N VAL A 120 15.92 -14.03 17.22
CA VAL A 120 16.99 -14.83 16.63
C VAL A 120 16.72 -16.33 16.84
N GLY A 121 16.53 -17.02 15.71
CA GLY A 121 16.39 -18.48 15.67
C GLY A 121 17.72 -19.22 15.49
N GLY A 122 17.72 -20.50 15.84
CA GLY A 122 18.86 -21.40 15.67
C GLY A 122 18.83 -22.14 14.34
N ILE A 123 20.00 -22.31 13.73
CA ILE A 123 20.23 -23.21 12.59
C ILE A 123 21.22 -24.31 12.97
N ASP A 124 21.19 -25.43 12.25
CA ASP A 124 22.18 -26.50 12.37
C ASP A 124 23.38 -26.28 11.42
N TYR A 125 24.36 -27.18 11.47
CA TYR A 125 25.57 -27.10 10.64
C TYR A 125 25.34 -27.28 9.13
N ASN A 126 24.11 -27.63 8.71
CA ASN A 126 23.75 -27.80 7.30
C ASN A 126 22.91 -26.61 6.79
N ASP A 127 22.90 -25.48 7.49
CA ASP A 127 22.06 -24.30 7.21
C ASP A 127 20.55 -24.60 7.24
N LEU A 128 20.13 -25.65 7.95
CA LEU A 128 18.72 -25.96 8.18
C LEU A 128 18.27 -25.40 9.54
N ILE A 129 16.99 -25.09 9.69
CA ILE A 129 16.44 -24.64 10.97
C ILE A 129 16.66 -25.74 12.02
N ALA A 130 17.27 -25.38 13.15
CA ALA A 130 17.58 -26.34 14.20
C ALA A 130 16.29 -26.91 14.79
N SER A 131 16.24 -28.22 15.00
CA SER A 131 15.02 -28.93 15.47
C SER A 131 14.45 -28.45 16.81
N PHE A 132 15.27 -27.78 17.63
CA PHE A 132 14.84 -27.18 18.89
C PHE A 132 14.34 -25.75 18.73
N SER A 133 14.74 -25.02 17.68
CA SER A 133 14.43 -23.61 17.52
C SER A 133 12.93 -23.40 17.44
N SER A 134 12.39 -22.55 18.31
CA SER A 134 11.01 -22.09 18.17
C SER A 134 10.86 -21.34 16.83
N HIS A 135 9.78 -21.61 16.11
CA HIS A 135 9.40 -20.90 14.90
C HIS A 135 7.90 -21.09 14.63
N GLY A 136 7.25 -20.07 14.05
CA GLY A 136 5.81 -20.07 13.84
C GLY A 136 5.22 -18.67 13.94
N ILE A 137 3.90 -18.58 14.11
CA ILE A 137 3.19 -17.31 14.32
C ILE A 137 3.18 -17.02 15.83
N SER A 138 3.37 -15.75 16.21
CA SER A 138 3.30 -15.30 17.61
C SER A 138 1.87 -15.29 18.14
N THR A 139 1.73 -15.29 19.46
CA THR A 139 0.44 -15.17 20.15
C THR A 139 0.13 -13.74 20.60
N TRP A 140 0.99 -12.78 20.24
CA TRP A 140 0.80 -11.34 20.50
C TRP A 140 -0.52 -10.80 19.98
N GLU A 141 -1.01 -11.35 18.88
CA GLU A 141 -2.31 -10.97 18.34
C GLU A 141 -3.47 -11.64 19.07
N MET A 142 -3.28 -12.61 19.97
CA MET A 142 -4.43 -13.31 20.59
C MET A 142 -5.27 -12.44 21.53
N PRO A 143 -4.70 -11.58 22.40
CA PRO A 143 -5.50 -10.71 23.27
C PRO A 143 -6.34 -9.66 22.52
N HIS A 144 -5.90 -9.22 21.33
CA HIS A 144 -6.50 -8.12 20.56
C HIS A 144 -7.05 -8.53 19.17
N GLY A 145 -6.73 -9.73 18.70
CA GLY A 145 -6.99 -10.28 17.36
C GLY A 145 -7.70 -11.63 17.41
N LEU A 146 -8.36 -11.94 18.54
CA LEU A 146 -9.29 -13.07 18.65
C LEU A 146 -10.30 -13.06 17.50
N GLU A 147 -10.74 -11.88 17.06
CA GLU A 147 -11.59 -11.72 15.89
C GLU A 147 -10.90 -12.18 14.59
N SER A 148 -9.66 -11.77 14.33
CA SER A 148 -8.88 -12.22 13.17
C SER A 148 -8.66 -13.72 13.19
N PHE A 149 -8.37 -14.30 14.35
CA PHE A 149 -8.21 -15.74 14.51
C PHE A 149 -9.54 -16.51 14.35
N GLU A 150 -10.64 -16.00 14.88
CA GLU A 150 -11.98 -16.55 14.66
C GLU A 150 -12.39 -16.46 13.18
N ILE A 151 -12.06 -15.34 12.52
CA ILE A 151 -12.24 -15.15 11.09
C ILE A 151 -11.43 -16.19 10.33
N LEU A 152 -10.13 -16.38 10.64
CA LEU A 152 -9.28 -17.38 10.01
C LEU A 152 -9.78 -18.81 10.22
N LYS A 153 -10.24 -19.15 11.43
CA LYS A 153 -10.84 -20.46 11.74
C LYS A 153 -12.10 -20.75 10.92
N ARG A 154 -12.90 -19.72 10.63
CA ARG A 154 -14.15 -19.83 9.85
C ARG A 154 -13.92 -19.62 8.36
N ASN A 155 -12.81 -19.00 7.97
CA ASN A 155 -12.55 -18.61 6.60
C ASN A 155 -12.34 -19.85 5.73
N ARG A 156 -13.12 -19.93 4.66
CA ARG A 156 -12.91 -20.94 3.63
C ARG A 156 -12.06 -20.31 2.53
N PRO A 157 -10.90 -20.92 2.19
CA PRO A 157 -10.06 -20.44 1.09
C PRO A 157 -10.89 -20.20 -0.17
N ARG A 158 -10.92 -18.94 -0.61
CA ARG A 158 -11.72 -18.50 -1.75
C ARG A 158 -11.03 -17.37 -2.49
N VAL A 159 -11.49 -17.10 -3.69
CA VAL A 159 -11.11 -15.90 -4.42
C VAL A 159 -12.12 -14.82 -4.13
N SER A 160 -11.64 -13.59 -3.96
CA SER A 160 -12.46 -12.40 -3.82
C SER A 160 -12.00 -11.32 -4.80
N ILE A 161 -12.87 -10.35 -5.03
CA ILE A 161 -12.57 -9.18 -5.85
C ILE A 161 -12.82 -7.93 -5.03
N PHE A 162 -11.92 -6.96 -5.15
CA PHE A 162 -11.97 -5.71 -4.42
C PHE A 162 -11.93 -4.51 -5.40
N PRO A 163 -12.89 -3.58 -5.32
CA PRO A 163 -14.11 -3.70 -4.53
C PRO A 163 -15.02 -4.83 -5.07
N SER A 164 -15.92 -5.34 -4.25
CA SER A 164 -16.91 -6.35 -4.65
C SER A 164 -18.14 -5.75 -5.35
N ILE A 165 -18.32 -4.44 -5.19
CA ILE A 165 -19.43 -3.65 -5.73
C ILE A 165 -18.86 -2.36 -6.33
N LEU A 166 -19.26 -2.03 -7.54
CA LEU A 166 -19.04 -0.73 -8.17
C LEU A 166 -20.41 -0.08 -8.41
N ASP A 167 -20.80 0.84 -7.53
CA ASP A 167 -22.10 1.51 -7.55
C ASP A 167 -21.94 3.01 -7.84
N TYR A 168 -22.37 3.42 -9.04
CA TYR A 168 -22.40 4.81 -9.51
C TYR A 168 -23.44 5.67 -8.78
N THR A 169 -24.20 5.11 -7.85
CA THR A 169 -25.17 5.86 -7.03
C THR A 169 -24.71 6.01 -5.59
N ASP A 170 -23.60 5.36 -5.21
CA ASP A 170 -23.08 5.40 -3.84
C ASP A 170 -22.24 6.65 -3.60
N HIS A 171 -22.81 7.58 -2.85
CA HIS A 171 -22.19 8.84 -2.45
C HIS A 171 -22.00 8.87 -0.93
N PRO A 172 -20.82 9.32 -0.43
CA PRO A 172 -19.68 9.87 -1.16
C PRO A 172 -18.64 8.84 -1.61
N TYR A 173 -18.83 7.55 -1.29
CA TYR A 173 -17.80 6.52 -1.44
C TYR A 173 -17.30 6.35 -2.88
N SER A 174 -18.20 6.40 -3.87
CA SER A 174 -17.85 6.26 -5.29
C SER A 174 -17.71 7.62 -6.00
N TRP A 175 -17.39 8.70 -5.30
CA TRP A 175 -16.94 9.95 -5.96
C TRP A 175 -15.61 9.66 -6.67
N SER A 176 -15.32 10.11 -7.90
CA SER A 176 -15.99 11.04 -8.84
C SER A 176 -17.05 10.40 -9.74
N ILE A 177 -17.00 9.07 -9.90
CA ILE A 177 -17.79 8.28 -10.84
C ILE A 177 -19.29 8.46 -10.62
N SER A 178 -19.70 8.53 -9.35
CA SER A 178 -21.10 8.71 -8.96
C SER A 178 -21.69 10.06 -9.38
N ARG A 179 -20.88 11.11 -9.54
CA ARG A 179 -21.34 12.43 -10.01
C ARG A 179 -21.48 12.50 -11.54
N GLN A 180 -20.94 11.54 -12.28
CA GLN A 180 -20.93 11.56 -13.74
C GLN A 180 -21.62 10.33 -14.34
N PRO A 181 -22.85 10.47 -14.86
CA PRO A 181 -23.53 9.37 -15.51
C PRO A 181 -22.87 9.02 -16.84
N HIS A 182 -22.98 7.76 -17.24
CA HIS A 182 -22.61 7.28 -18.57
C HIS A 182 -23.67 7.62 -19.61
N TYR A 183 -23.25 7.64 -20.88
CA TYR A 183 -24.14 7.85 -22.02
C TYR A 183 -23.49 7.29 -23.30
N ALA A 184 -24.27 7.08 -24.35
CA ALA A 184 -23.74 6.57 -25.63
C ALA A 184 -22.93 7.65 -26.37
N GLY A 185 -21.79 7.26 -26.94
CA GLY A 185 -20.83 8.18 -27.57
C GLY A 185 -19.88 8.89 -26.59
N ALA A 186 -19.97 8.60 -25.29
CA ALA A 186 -18.94 8.97 -24.33
C ALA A 186 -17.64 8.17 -24.56
N MET A 187 -16.52 8.70 -24.08
CA MET A 187 -15.26 7.99 -24.04
C MET A 187 -15.35 6.74 -23.16
N LEU A 188 -14.55 5.74 -23.50
CA LEU A 188 -14.43 4.49 -22.77
C LEU A 188 -14.02 4.74 -21.33
N VAL A 189 -14.77 4.21 -20.35
CA VAL A 189 -14.39 4.29 -18.95
C VAL A 189 -13.77 3.00 -18.50
N MET A 190 -12.56 3.12 -17.94
CA MET A 190 -11.79 2.01 -17.40
C MET A 190 -11.93 1.97 -15.88
N PHE A 191 -12.22 0.79 -15.34
CA PHE A 191 -12.22 0.54 -13.90
C PHE A 191 -11.36 -0.69 -13.58
N ASN A 192 -10.41 -0.54 -12.67
CA ASN A 192 -9.53 -1.62 -12.25
C ASN A 192 -9.98 -2.17 -10.89
N ALA A 193 -10.20 -3.48 -10.82
CA ALA A 193 -10.50 -4.22 -9.60
C ALA A 193 -9.37 -5.20 -9.28
N THR A 194 -9.06 -5.36 -8.00
CA THR A 194 -8.04 -6.28 -7.52
C THR A 194 -8.65 -7.64 -7.25
N ILE A 195 -8.07 -8.68 -7.84
CA ILE A 195 -8.39 -10.07 -7.53
C ILE A 195 -7.50 -10.50 -6.36
N LEU A 196 -8.10 -11.05 -5.30
CA LEU A 196 -7.40 -11.58 -4.13
C LEU A 196 -7.63 -13.10 -4.07
N ASN A 197 -6.55 -13.86 -4.18
CA ASN A 197 -6.54 -15.31 -4.15
C ASN A 197 -6.21 -15.84 -2.75
N GLY A 198 -7.24 -16.14 -1.97
CA GLY A 198 -7.10 -16.80 -0.68
C GLY A 198 -6.94 -18.33 -0.77
N MET A 199 -6.90 -18.92 -1.96
CA MET A 199 -6.82 -20.38 -2.13
C MET A 199 -5.38 -20.92 -2.08
N GLY A 200 -4.39 -20.10 -2.44
CA GLY A 200 -2.97 -20.45 -2.49
C GLY A 200 -2.10 -19.32 -3.07
N LEU A 201 -0.77 -19.52 -3.07
CA LEU A 201 0.21 -18.54 -3.56
C LEU A 201 0.04 -18.16 -5.03
N ILE A 202 -0.30 -19.15 -5.86
CA ILE A 202 -0.45 -19.02 -7.31
C ILE A 202 -1.89 -19.40 -7.67
N GLY A 203 -2.54 -18.54 -8.45
CA GLY A 203 -3.83 -18.82 -9.09
C GLY A 203 -3.78 -18.62 -10.60
N TYR A 204 -4.71 -19.25 -11.31
CA TYR A 204 -4.84 -19.16 -12.75
C TYR A 204 -6.30 -18.87 -13.12
N SER A 205 -6.52 -17.98 -14.09
CA SER A 205 -7.85 -17.68 -14.62
C SER A 205 -8.36 -18.85 -15.47
N GLU A 206 -9.56 -19.36 -15.18
CA GLU A 206 -10.26 -20.35 -15.99
C GLU A 206 -11.18 -19.64 -16.99
N GLY A 207 -10.74 -19.55 -18.25
CA GLY A 207 -11.52 -18.90 -19.31
C GLY A 207 -11.47 -17.37 -19.28
N GLN A 208 -12.48 -16.75 -19.90
CA GLN A 208 -12.65 -15.29 -19.95
C GLN A 208 -13.64 -14.79 -18.89
N ALA A 209 -13.44 -13.57 -18.43
CA ALA A 209 -14.41 -12.87 -17.59
C ALA A 209 -15.73 -12.69 -18.37
N ILE A 210 -16.86 -12.89 -17.68
CA ILE A 210 -18.18 -12.88 -18.33
C ILE A 210 -19.05 -11.81 -17.67
N TRP A 211 -19.68 -10.98 -18.50
CA TRP A 211 -20.74 -10.05 -18.11
C TRP A 211 -22.09 -10.77 -18.10
N HIS A 212 -22.75 -10.76 -16.95
CA HIS A 212 -24.10 -11.28 -16.76
C HIS A 212 -25.06 -10.12 -16.45
N PRO A 213 -25.74 -9.57 -17.47
CA PRO A 213 -26.77 -8.55 -17.26
C PRO A 213 -27.97 -9.13 -16.50
N ASN A 214 -28.65 -8.31 -15.72
CA ASN A 214 -29.84 -8.76 -15.00
C ASN A 214 -31.06 -8.97 -15.92
N ASN A 215 -31.23 -8.11 -16.93
CA ASN A 215 -32.25 -8.25 -17.97
C ASN A 215 -31.70 -7.85 -19.35
N ASP A 216 -32.55 -7.90 -20.38
CA ASP A 216 -32.13 -7.63 -21.76
C ASP A 216 -31.72 -6.16 -21.99
N VAL A 217 -32.28 -5.22 -21.23
CA VAL A 217 -31.97 -3.78 -21.33
C VAL A 217 -30.52 -3.50 -20.90
N GLU A 218 -29.99 -4.27 -19.96
CA GLU A 218 -28.63 -4.13 -19.47
C GLU A 218 -27.58 -4.61 -20.48
N ASN A 219 -28.00 -5.24 -21.60
CA ASN A 219 -27.13 -5.49 -22.76
C ASN A 219 -26.74 -4.20 -23.52
N LEU A 220 -27.32 -3.05 -23.19
CA LEU A 220 -26.89 -1.74 -23.71
C LEU A 220 -25.47 -1.38 -23.25
N LEU A 221 -24.97 -1.99 -22.17
CA LEU A 221 -23.59 -1.85 -21.73
C LEU A 221 -22.71 -2.87 -22.45
N SER A 222 -21.72 -2.36 -23.17
CA SER A 222 -20.61 -3.15 -23.71
C SER A 222 -19.47 -3.15 -22.70
N ILE A 223 -18.96 -4.33 -22.35
CA ILE A 223 -17.80 -4.47 -21.46
C ILE A 223 -16.75 -5.34 -22.15
N TYR A 224 -15.53 -4.81 -22.24
CA TYR A 224 -14.34 -5.57 -22.57
C TYR A 224 -13.46 -5.75 -21.32
N PHE A 225 -12.75 -6.88 -21.22
CA PHE A 225 -11.99 -7.22 -20.03
C PHE A 225 -10.50 -7.37 -20.34
N SER A 226 -9.65 -6.84 -19.46
CA SER A 226 -8.22 -7.14 -19.41
C SER A 226 -7.87 -7.63 -18.01
N TYR A 227 -7.25 -8.79 -17.86
CA TYR A 227 -7.03 -9.39 -16.55
C TYR A 227 -5.76 -10.23 -16.48
N SER A 228 -5.27 -10.45 -15.26
CA SER A 228 -4.12 -11.32 -15.03
C SER A 228 -4.47 -12.79 -15.28
N LYS A 229 -3.78 -13.43 -16.24
CA LYS A 229 -3.92 -14.88 -16.48
C LYS A 229 -3.35 -15.72 -15.34
N ILE A 230 -2.30 -15.19 -14.70
CA ILE A 230 -1.61 -15.76 -13.54
C ILE A 230 -1.72 -14.76 -12.41
N ILE A 231 -2.17 -15.22 -11.24
CA ILE A 231 -2.33 -14.44 -10.02
C ILE A 231 -1.17 -14.78 -9.10
N TRP A 232 -0.25 -13.84 -8.92
CA TRP A 232 0.95 -14.02 -8.10
C TRP A 232 1.59 -12.67 -7.70
N PRO A 233 2.05 -12.52 -6.44
CA PRO A 233 1.78 -13.39 -5.29
C PRO A 233 0.39 -13.06 -4.70
N TRP A 234 -0.53 -14.04 -4.67
CA TRP A 234 -1.93 -13.92 -4.20
C TRP A 234 -2.82 -12.87 -4.87
N THR A 235 -2.28 -11.87 -5.56
CA THR A 235 -3.04 -10.76 -6.13
C THR A 235 -2.94 -10.70 -7.65
N GLY A 236 -4.03 -10.30 -8.30
CA GLY A 236 -4.09 -10.02 -9.73
C GLY A 236 -5.02 -8.84 -10.00
N TYR A 237 -5.21 -8.50 -11.26
CA TYR A 237 -6.09 -7.40 -11.68
C TYR A 237 -7.20 -7.87 -12.63
N LEU A 238 -8.32 -7.16 -12.60
CA LEU A 238 -9.42 -7.21 -13.56
C LEU A 238 -9.78 -5.78 -13.95
N VAL A 239 -9.46 -5.39 -15.18
CA VAL A 239 -9.85 -4.13 -15.78
C VAL A 239 -11.13 -4.32 -16.58
N LEU A 240 -12.11 -3.47 -16.31
CA LEU A 240 -13.36 -3.36 -17.04
C LEU A 240 -13.28 -2.13 -17.93
N HIS A 241 -13.44 -2.34 -19.22
CA HIS A 241 -13.53 -1.31 -20.25
C HIS A 241 -15.00 -1.17 -20.63
N MET A 242 -15.65 -0.12 -20.14
CA MET A 242 -17.11 0.05 -20.18
C MET A 242 -17.50 1.14 -21.17
N GLN A 243 -18.47 0.83 -22.04
CA GLN A 243 -19.05 1.78 -22.98
C GLN A 243 -20.53 1.49 -23.19
N ILE A 244 -21.35 2.53 -23.32
CA ILE A 244 -22.75 2.37 -23.72
C ILE A 244 -22.81 2.29 -25.24
N LYS A 245 -23.48 1.25 -25.74
CA LYS A 245 -23.66 1.06 -27.18
C LYS A 245 -24.58 2.14 -27.77
N ASP A 246 -24.51 2.34 -29.08
CA ASP A 246 -25.27 3.39 -29.78
C ASP A 246 -26.79 3.21 -29.64
N GLU A 247 -27.30 1.97 -29.46
CA GLU A 247 -28.72 1.73 -29.19
C GLU A 247 -29.19 2.38 -27.88
N GLY A 248 -28.26 2.69 -26.96
CA GLY A 248 -28.49 3.34 -25.69
C GLY A 248 -28.56 4.87 -25.75
N THR A 249 -28.54 5.49 -26.93
CA THR A 249 -28.49 6.96 -27.10
C THR A 249 -29.61 7.70 -26.37
N GLN A 250 -30.82 7.12 -26.32
CA GLN A 250 -31.98 7.72 -25.65
C GLN A 250 -32.28 7.07 -24.30
N PHE A 251 -31.45 6.14 -23.83
CA PHE A 251 -31.70 5.40 -22.61
C PHE A 251 -31.50 6.27 -21.37
N LEU A 252 -32.44 6.19 -20.44
CA LEU A 252 -32.37 6.82 -19.14
C LEU A 252 -32.70 5.78 -18.07
N GLY A 253 -31.75 5.48 -17.20
CA GLY A 253 -31.98 4.49 -16.15
C GLY A 253 -30.72 4.00 -15.47
N LEU A 254 -30.86 2.85 -14.80
CA LEU A 254 -29.75 2.15 -14.16
C LEU A 254 -29.48 0.85 -14.92
N ILE A 255 -28.22 0.58 -15.20
CA ILE A 255 -27.75 -0.72 -15.70
C ILE A 255 -27.17 -1.49 -14.52
N LYS A 256 -27.63 -2.72 -14.32
CA LYS A 256 -27.20 -3.62 -13.24
C LYS A 256 -26.82 -5.00 -13.76
N GLY A 257 -25.81 -5.59 -13.16
CA GLY A 257 -25.43 -6.96 -13.47
C GLY A 257 -24.15 -7.36 -12.76
N ASN A 258 -23.65 -8.54 -13.11
CA ASN A 258 -22.53 -9.17 -12.43
C ASN A 258 -21.41 -9.48 -13.42
N VAL A 259 -20.18 -9.14 -13.07
CA VAL A 259 -18.99 -9.63 -13.76
C VAL A 259 -18.44 -10.80 -12.97
N MET A 260 -18.31 -11.95 -13.64
CA MET A 260 -17.83 -13.19 -13.02
C MET A 260 -16.48 -13.61 -13.60
N VAL A 261 -15.56 -14.00 -12.72
CA VAL A 261 -14.26 -14.55 -13.09
C VAL A 261 -14.02 -15.84 -12.32
N ASN A 262 -13.71 -16.91 -13.03
CA ASN A 262 -13.38 -18.20 -12.44
C ASN A 262 -11.87 -18.32 -12.29
N ILE A 263 -11.41 -18.67 -11.09
CA ILE A 263 -10.00 -18.86 -10.80
C ILE A 263 -9.81 -20.20 -10.12
N PHE A 264 -8.75 -20.90 -10.52
CA PHE A 264 -8.32 -22.12 -9.88
C PHE A 264 -6.92 -21.99 -9.30
N SER A 265 -6.62 -22.77 -8.28
CA SER A 265 -5.31 -22.85 -7.65
C SER A 265 -4.97 -24.29 -7.32
N SER A 266 -3.68 -24.62 -7.45
CA SER A 266 -3.16 -25.91 -7.03
C SER A 266 -3.21 -26.02 -5.50
N PRO A 267 -3.43 -27.23 -4.95
CA PRO A 267 -3.38 -27.44 -3.51
C PRO A 267 -1.97 -27.15 -2.97
N PRO A 268 -1.85 -26.68 -1.71
CA PRO A 268 -0.55 -26.51 -1.05
C PRO A 268 0.25 -27.83 -0.97
N PRO A 269 1.60 -27.76 -0.90
CA PRO A 269 2.43 -28.94 -0.69
C PRO A 269 2.01 -29.69 0.59
N GLY A 270 1.62 -30.97 0.44
CA GLY A 270 1.16 -31.81 1.55
C GLY A 270 -0.33 -32.13 1.54
N GLU A 271 -1.16 -31.37 0.81
CA GLU A 271 -2.57 -31.70 0.62
C GLU A 271 -2.77 -32.58 -0.63
N LYS A 272 -3.25 -33.82 -0.44
CA LYS A 272 -3.73 -34.68 -1.53
C LYS A 272 -5.19 -34.32 -1.85
N GLY A 273 -5.39 -33.29 -2.67
CA GLY A 273 -6.73 -32.79 -3.03
C GLY A 273 -6.88 -32.46 -4.52
N GLN A 274 -8.13 -32.36 -4.98
CA GLN A 274 -8.45 -31.79 -6.29
C GLN A 274 -8.14 -30.29 -6.34
N ARG A 275 -7.93 -29.76 -7.54
CA ARG A 275 -7.76 -28.31 -7.79
C ARG A 275 -8.86 -27.52 -7.07
N ARG A 276 -8.49 -26.45 -6.35
CA ARG A 276 -9.46 -25.55 -5.72
C ARG A 276 -9.92 -24.56 -6.79
N THR A 277 -11.22 -24.47 -7.02
CA THR A 277 -11.82 -23.51 -7.96
C THR A 277 -12.78 -22.62 -7.20
N SER A 278 -12.72 -21.32 -7.45
CA SER A 278 -13.61 -20.32 -6.88
C SER A 278 -13.95 -19.28 -7.93
N THR A 279 -15.21 -18.90 -7.99
CA THR A 279 -15.71 -17.77 -8.80
C THR A 279 -15.74 -16.52 -7.95
N CYS A 280 -15.15 -15.42 -8.42
CA CYS A 280 -15.38 -14.10 -7.85
C CYS A 280 -16.41 -13.32 -8.67
N VAL A 281 -17.19 -12.49 -8.00
CA VAL A 281 -18.30 -11.73 -8.58
C VAL A 281 -18.14 -10.26 -8.20
N LEU A 282 -18.06 -9.40 -9.21
CA LEU A 282 -18.13 -7.95 -9.09
C LEU A 282 -19.54 -7.49 -9.48
N GLN A 283 -20.25 -6.87 -8.56
CA GLN A 283 -21.58 -6.30 -8.83
C GLN A 283 -21.41 -4.92 -9.44
N LEU A 284 -22.02 -4.70 -10.60
CA LEU A 284 -22.00 -3.42 -11.29
C LEU A 284 -23.38 -2.76 -11.21
N LYS A 285 -23.39 -1.47 -10.88
CA LYS A 285 -24.57 -0.62 -10.95
C LYS A 285 -24.18 0.74 -11.52
N LEU A 286 -24.50 0.96 -12.79
CA LEU A 286 -24.16 2.17 -13.54
C LEU A 286 -25.40 3.05 -13.72
N LYS A 287 -25.21 4.36 -13.62
CA LYS A 287 -26.24 5.36 -13.96
C LYS A 287 -26.03 5.82 -15.40
N VAL A 288 -27.04 5.63 -16.24
CA VAL A 288 -26.99 6.00 -17.66
C VAL A 288 -28.04 7.06 -17.96
N VAL A 289 -27.64 8.07 -18.74
CA VAL A 289 -28.48 9.15 -19.22
C VAL A 289 -28.44 9.22 -20.75
N PRO A 290 -29.42 9.88 -21.38
CA PRO A 290 -29.38 10.13 -22.80
C PRO A 290 -28.12 10.89 -23.20
N THR A 291 -27.64 10.60 -24.39
CA THR A 291 -26.51 11.23 -25.05
C THR A 291 -26.63 12.75 -24.97
N LEU A 292 -25.69 13.37 -24.27
CA LEU A 292 -25.76 14.80 -23.93
C LEU A 292 -25.53 15.67 -25.17
N PRO A 293 -26.06 16.91 -25.22
CA PRO A 293 -25.69 17.85 -26.26
C PRO A 293 -24.18 18.09 -26.26
N ARG A 294 -23.59 18.22 -27.46
CA ARG A 294 -22.15 18.51 -27.66
C ARG A 294 -21.64 19.65 -26.77
N ALA A 295 -22.41 20.74 -26.66
CA ALA A 295 -22.05 21.92 -25.88
C ALA A 295 -21.95 21.67 -24.35
N LYS A 296 -22.43 20.53 -23.85
CA LYS A 296 -22.34 20.13 -22.44
C LYS A 296 -21.24 19.10 -22.16
N ARG A 297 -20.44 18.76 -23.17
CA ARG A 297 -19.35 17.78 -23.07
C ARG A 297 -18.01 18.47 -23.20
N ILE A 298 -17.18 18.24 -22.21
CA ILE A 298 -15.88 18.87 -22.04
C ILE A 298 -14.82 17.78 -22.03
N PHE A 299 -13.76 17.98 -22.79
CA PHE A 299 -12.52 17.25 -22.61
C PHE A 299 -11.62 17.95 -21.61
N TRP A 300 -11.00 17.16 -20.75
CA TRP A 300 -9.90 17.54 -19.89
C TRP A 300 -8.63 16.87 -20.38
N ASP A 301 -7.61 17.66 -20.72
CA ASP A 301 -6.33 17.10 -21.11
C ASP A 301 -5.56 16.54 -19.90
N GLN A 302 -5.65 15.22 -19.72
CA GLN A 302 -4.86 14.49 -18.72
C GLN A 302 -3.57 13.92 -19.34
N TYR A 303 -3.47 13.87 -20.66
CA TYR A 303 -2.37 13.22 -21.37
C TYR A 303 -1.08 14.03 -21.24
N ASP A 304 -1.18 15.36 -21.28
CA ASP A 304 -0.04 16.28 -21.18
C ASP A 304 0.15 16.87 -19.77
N SER A 305 -0.61 16.37 -18.80
CA SER A 305 -0.50 16.69 -17.36
C SER A 305 0.44 15.74 -16.62
N ILE A 306 0.92 16.12 -15.42
CA ILE A 306 1.72 15.21 -14.57
C ILE A 306 0.88 13.99 -14.18
N LYS A 307 1.39 12.80 -14.54
CA LYS A 307 0.75 11.50 -14.23
C LYS A 307 1.29 10.94 -12.92
N TYR A 308 0.47 10.21 -12.17
CA TYR A 308 0.92 9.44 -11.02
C TYR A 308 1.38 8.02 -11.44
N PRO A 309 2.50 7.49 -10.89
CA PRO A 309 3.45 8.19 -10.02
C PRO A 309 4.23 9.24 -10.81
N PRO A 310 4.39 10.45 -10.26
CA PRO A 310 5.10 11.52 -10.96
C PRO A 310 6.58 11.21 -11.10
N GLY A 311 7.19 11.76 -12.15
CA GLY A 311 8.64 11.78 -12.29
C GLY A 311 9.29 12.74 -11.27
N TYR A 312 10.58 12.99 -11.44
CA TYR A 312 11.33 13.96 -10.64
C TYR A 312 10.99 15.40 -11.04
N ILE A 313 9.75 15.80 -10.85
CA ILE A 313 9.24 17.13 -11.20
C ILE A 313 9.22 18.00 -9.93
N PRO A 314 9.87 19.18 -9.92
CA PRO A 314 9.84 20.05 -8.76
C PRO A 314 8.44 20.61 -8.52
N ARG A 315 8.12 20.94 -7.27
CA ARG A 315 6.86 21.61 -6.92
C ARG A 315 6.82 23.02 -7.50
N ASP A 316 5.62 23.44 -7.89
CA ASP A 316 5.36 24.82 -8.32
C ASP A 316 5.59 25.83 -7.17
N SER A 317 5.31 25.42 -5.92
CA SER A 317 5.45 26.27 -4.73
C SER A 317 6.89 26.33 -4.20
N LEU A 318 7.61 27.41 -4.55
CA LEU A 318 8.99 27.68 -4.14
C LEU A 318 9.18 27.92 -2.63
N GLU A 319 8.11 28.15 -1.89
CA GLU A 319 8.15 28.35 -0.43
C GLU A 319 8.46 27.05 0.33
N VAL A 320 8.17 25.89 -0.28
CA VAL A 320 8.36 24.58 0.34
C VAL A 320 9.78 24.09 0.10
N ARG A 321 10.61 24.15 1.14
CA ARG A 321 12.03 23.75 1.07
C ARG A 321 12.28 22.26 1.34
N ASN A 322 11.34 21.58 2.00
CA ASN A 322 11.43 20.14 2.29
C ASN A 322 10.56 19.36 1.32
N GLY A 323 11.12 18.34 0.66
CA GLY A 323 10.39 17.53 -0.33
C GLY A 323 10.12 18.33 -1.61
N ILE A 324 11.19 18.71 -2.30
CA ILE A 324 11.17 19.57 -3.50
C ILE A 324 10.38 18.99 -4.67
N PHE A 325 10.09 17.69 -4.68
CA PHE A 325 9.36 17.02 -5.74
C PHE A 325 7.86 17.05 -5.50
N ASP A 326 7.11 17.19 -6.60
CA ASP A 326 5.67 17.02 -6.60
C ASP A 326 5.32 15.54 -6.65
N TRP A 327 4.60 15.08 -5.62
CA TRP A 327 4.18 13.68 -5.47
C TRP A 327 2.70 13.48 -5.77
N HIS A 328 1.92 14.56 -5.91
CA HIS A 328 0.46 14.49 -5.99
C HIS A 328 -0.04 14.30 -7.42
N GLY A 329 0.74 14.73 -8.42
CA GLY A 329 0.35 14.74 -9.82
C GLY A 329 -0.84 15.65 -10.11
N ASP A 330 -1.16 15.83 -11.39
CA ASP A 330 -2.12 16.82 -11.86
C ASP A 330 -3.38 16.14 -12.38
N HIS A 331 -4.03 15.35 -11.52
CA HIS A 331 -5.25 14.65 -11.89
C HIS A 331 -6.51 15.48 -11.60
N LEU A 332 -7.46 15.47 -12.54
CA LEU A 332 -8.75 16.16 -12.43
C LEU A 332 -9.49 15.84 -11.10
N HIS A 333 -9.44 14.58 -10.67
CA HIS A 333 -10.11 14.10 -9.47
C HIS A 333 -9.26 14.17 -8.19
N ALA A 334 -8.03 14.70 -8.26
CA ALA A 334 -7.18 14.91 -7.08
C ALA A 334 -6.91 16.41 -6.89
N LYS A 335 -6.02 17.00 -7.68
CA LYS A 335 -5.63 18.43 -7.59
C LYS A 335 -6.79 19.35 -7.95
N PHE A 336 -7.55 19.01 -9.00
CA PHE A 336 -8.61 19.88 -9.55
C PHE A 336 -10.04 19.46 -9.18
N HIS A 337 -10.21 18.71 -8.09
CA HIS A 337 -11.51 18.14 -7.70
C HIS A 337 -12.60 19.21 -7.48
N VAL A 338 -12.24 20.40 -6.98
CA VAL A 338 -13.18 21.52 -6.81
C VAL A 338 -13.72 21.99 -8.16
N MET A 339 -12.84 22.16 -9.16
CA MET A 339 -13.25 22.54 -10.51
C MET A 339 -14.12 21.46 -11.15
N PHE A 340 -13.76 20.17 -11.00
CA PHE A 340 -14.62 19.07 -11.45
C PHE A 340 -16.02 19.19 -10.85
N ASN A 341 -16.14 19.40 -9.54
CA ASN A 341 -17.44 19.55 -8.88
C ASN A 341 -18.22 20.76 -9.43
N MET A 342 -17.59 21.91 -9.59
CA MET A 342 -18.22 23.12 -10.16
C MET A 342 -18.73 22.90 -11.59
N LEU A 343 -17.96 22.20 -12.43
CA LEU A 343 -18.37 21.86 -13.80
C LEU A 343 -19.56 20.90 -13.81
N ARG A 344 -19.52 19.87 -12.94
CA ARG A 344 -20.63 18.92 -12.78
C ARG A 344 -21.90 19.62 -12.28
N ASP A 345 -21.77 20.55 -11.33
CA ASP A 345 -22.90 21.34 -10.80
C ASP A 345 -23.49 22.29 -11.84
N SER A 346 -22.68 22.70 -12.81
CA SER A 346 -23.09 23.47 -13.99
C SER A 346 -23.60 22.60 -15.16
N VAL A 347 -23.83 21.30 -14.90
CA VAL A 347 -24.39 20.32 -15.84
C VAL A 347 -23.47 20.03 -17.03
N TYR A 348 -22.15 20.09 -16.84
CA TYR A 348 -21.16 19.69 -17.85
C TYR A 348 -20.56 18.34 -17.54
N ASN A 349 -20.55 17.41 -18.49
CA ASN A 349 -19.78 16.16 -18.40
C ASN A 349 -18.33 16.43 -18.79
N VAL A 350 -17.41 15.96 -17.96
CA VAL A 350 -15.97 16.19 -18.12
C VAL A 350 -15.29 14.84 -18.30
N GLU A 351 -14.63 14.66 -19.43
CA GLU A 351 -13.97 13.40 -19.79
C GLU A 351 -12.47 13.60 -19.83
N THR A 352 -11.76 12.74 -19.10
CA THR A 352 -10.30 12.79 -18.98
C THR A 352 -9.67 12.13 -20.20
N LEU A 353 -9.03 12.93 -21.03
CA LEU A 353 -8.29 12.47 -22.20
C LEU A 353 -6.93 11.91 -21.76
N VAL A 354 -6.70 10.61 -21.99
CA VAL A 354 -5.46 9.91 -21.64
C VAL A 354 -4.70 9.45 -22.90
N SER A 355 -4.97 10.07 -24.03
CA SER A 355 -4.34 9.80 -25.33
C SER A 355 -4.03 11.09 -26.06
N PRO A 356 -3.13 11.08 -27.06
CA PRO A 356 -2.87 12.25 -27.90
C PRO A 356 -4.15 12.82 -28.53
N LEU A 357 -4.15 14.12 -28.82
CA LEU A 357 -5.29 14.84 -29.44
C LEU A 357 -5.65 14.26 -30.82
N THR A 358 -4.65 13.71 -31.52
CA THR A 358 -4.85 13.00 -32.80
C THR A 358 -5.76 11.77 -32.72
N CYS A 359 -5.94 11.15 -31.56
CA CYS A 359 -6.80 9.98 -31.37
C CYS A 359 -8.27 10.32 -31.12
N VAL A 360 -8.63 11.61 -31.07
CA VAL A 360 -9.91 12.07 -30.54
C VAL A 360 -10.81 12.66 -31.63
N ASP A 361 -12.09 12.30 -31.59
CA ASP A 361 -13.12 12.94 -32.41
C ASP A 361 -13.70 14.19 -31.72
N ALA A 362 -13.21 15.37 -32.13
CA ALA A 362 -13.67 16.65 -31.63
C ALA A 362 -15.14 16.98 -31.98
N ARG A 363 -15.76 16.25 -32.91
CA ARG A 363 -17.19 16.45 -33.26
C ARG A 363 -18.11 16.07 -32.12
N GLN A 364 -17.68 15.16 -31.26
CA GLN A 364 -18.47 14.70 -30.12
C GLN A 364 -18.46 15.68 -28.94
N TYR A 365 -17.55 16.67 -28.91
CA TYR A 365 -17.31 17.51 -27.73
C TYR A 365 -17.34 19.00 -28.06
N GLY A 366 -17.82 19.80 -27.11
CA GLY A 366 -17.98 21.25 -27.29
C GLY A 366 -16.74 22.03 -26.90
N THR A 367 -15.96 21.54 -25.95
CA THR A 367 -14.82 22.29 -25.38
C THR A 367 -13.69 21.38 -24.93
N LEU A 368 -12.46 21.78 -25.18
CA LEU A 368 -11.23 21.24 -24.61
C LEU A 368 -10.70 22.19 -23.53
N LEU A 369 -10.46 21.65 -22.33
CA LEU A 369 -9.78 22.32 -21.22
C LEU A 369 -8.34 21.83 -21.15
N MET A 370 -7.42 22.78 -21.23
CA MET A 370 -5.97 22.60 -21.07
C MET A 370 -5.56 23.32 -19.80
N VAL A 371 -5.21 22.58 -18.74
CA VAL A 371 -4.94 23.16 -17.41
C VAL A 371 -3.66 22.61 -16.85
N ASP A 372 -2.73 23.49 -16.51
CA ASP A 372 -1.47 23.14 -15.82
C ASP A 372 -0.68 22.02 -16.52
N LEU A 373 -0.59 22.12 -17.85
CA LEU A 373 0.09 21.13 -18.68
C LEU A 373 1.60 21.24 -18.51
N LYS A 374 2.30 20.10 -18.52
CA LYS A 374 3.74 20.02 -18.32
C LYS A 374 4.50 19.37 -19.49
N ASP A 375 3.80 18.83 -20.48
CA ASP A 375 4.40 18.23 -21.68
C ASP A 375 4.26 19.13 -22.92
N GLU A 376 5.16 18.93 -23.89
CA GLU A 376 5.15 19.67 -25.16
C GLU A 376 4.26 18.97 -26.20
N TYR A 377 3.55 19.76 -27.00
CA TYR A 377 2.73 19.22 -28.10
C TYR A 377 3.55 18.94 -29.34
N PHE A 378 3.32 17.78 -29.94
CA PHE A 378 3.86 17.47 -31.25
C PHE A 378 3.19 18.33 -32.34
N VAL A 379 3.91 18.53 -33.45
CA VAL A 379 3.41 19.32 -34.59
C VAL A 379 2.07 18.77 -35.09
N GLN A 380 1.90 17.45 -35.11
CA GLN A 380 0.66 16.82 -35.54
C GLN A 380 -0.52 17.14 -34.60
N ASP A 381 -0.28 17.19 -33.28
CA ASP A 381 -1.32 17.53 -32.31
C ASP A 381 -1.73 19.00 -32.44
N ILE A 382 -0.77 19.90 -32.69
CA ILE A 382 -1.02 21.32 -32.95
C ILE A 382 -1.85 21.50 -34.22
N GLU A 383 -1.47 20.83 -35.31
CA GLU A 383 -2.22 20.89 -36.58
C GLU A 383 -3.63 20.34 -36.43
N LYS A 384 -3.79 19.20 -35.74
CA LYS A 384 -5.09 18.60 -35.44
C LYS A 384 -5.96 19.52 -34.59
N LEU A 385 -5.41 20.08 -33.51
CA LEU A 385 -6.14 21.00 -32.64
C LEU A 385 -6.59 22.25 -33.40
N ARG A 386 -5.73 22.78 -34.27
CA ARG A 386 -6.07 23.91 -35.15
C ARG A 386 -7.24 23.58 -36.08
N ASP A 387 -7.22 22.41 -36.71
CA ASP A 387 -8.31 21.93 -37.56
C ASP A 387 -9.62 21.78 -36.77
N ASP A 388 -9.57 21.17 -35.59
CA ASP A 388 -10.73 20.97 -34.73
C ASP A 388 -11.35 22.30 -34.28
N ILE A 389 -10.52 23.30 -33.99
CA ILE A 389 -11.02 24.64 -33.61
C ILE A 389 -11.66 25.34 -34.80
N LEU A 390 -10.94 25.41 -35.94
CA LEU A 390 -11.36 26.23 -37.08
C LEU A 390 -12.50 25.59 -37.89
N ASN A 391 -12.47 24.28 -38.08
CA ASN A 391 -13.37 23.57 -38.99
C ASN A 391 -14.47 22.78 -38.26
N VAL A 392 -14.19 22.25 -37.07
CA VAL A 392 -15.18 21.51 -36.25
C VAL A 392 -15.86 22.41 -35.22
N GLY A 393 -15.27 23.56 -34.91
CA GLY A 393 -15.77 24.52 -33.93
C GLY A 393 -15.61 24.01 -32.50
N LEU A 394 -14.48 23.35 -32.19
CA LEU A 394 -14.10 22.99 -30.83
C LEU A 394 -13.75 24.27 -30.05
N GLY A 395 -14.42 24.49 -28.91
CA GLY A 395 -14.00 25.54 -27.98
C GLY A 395 -12.69 25.16 -27.29
N LEU A 396 -11.79 26.11 -27.10
CA LEU A 396 -10.52 25.90 -26.39
C LEU A 396 -10.43 26.86 -25.21
N VAL A 397 -10.13 26.34 -24.02
CA VAL A 397 -9.81 27.15 -22.84
C VAL A 397 -8.48 26.67 -22.27
N VAL A 398 -7.55 27.61 -22.11
CA VAL A 398 -6.19 27.34 -21.64
C VAL A 398 -5.96 28.08 -20.32
N PHE A 399 -5.63 27.31 -19.28
CA PHE A 399 -5.17 27.79 -17.98
C PHE A 399 -3.70 27.40 -17.83
N ALA A 400 -2.83 28.22 -18.40
CA ALA A 400 -1.39 27.98 -18.39
C ALA A 400 -0.70 28.69 -17.22
N GLU A 401 0.30 28.03 -16.63
CA GLU A 401 1.26 28.63 -15.71
C GLU A 401 2.43 29.30 -16.46
N TRP A 402 3.29 29.98 -15.71
CA TRP A 402 4.33 30.83 -16.27
C TRP A 402 5.53 29.96 -16.68
N TYR A 403 5.82 29.93 -17.98
CA TYR A 403 7.06 29.34 -18.49
C TYR A 403 8.16 30.42 -18.56
N ASN A 404 9.19 30.31 -17.71
CA ASN A 404 10.32 31.24 -17.72
C ASN A 404 11.66 30.51 -17.64
N VAL A 405 12.38 30.48 -18.76
CA VAL A 405 13.66 29.76 -18.91
C VAL A 405 14.72 30.27 -17.92
N ASP A 406 14.84 31.58 -17.73
CA ASP A 406 15.83 32.17 -16.82
C ASP A 406 15.61 31.75 -15.37
N THR A 407 14.35 31.57 -14.97
CA THR A 407 13.96 31.13 -13.64
C THR A 407 14.23 29.64 -13.45
N MET A 408 13.92 28.82 -14.46
CA MET A 408 14.23 27.38 -14.43
C MET A 408 15.73 27.11 -14.31
N VAL A 409 16.59 27.88 -15.00
CA VAL A 409 18.05 27.76 -14.87
C VAL A 409 18.51 28.02 -13.44
N LYS A 410 17.86 28.96 -12.73
CA LYS A 410 18.17 29.30 -11.32
C LYS A 410 17.63 28.26 -10.32
N MET A 411 16.69 27.42 -10.74
CA MET A 411 16.08 26.36 -9.91
C MET A 411 16.74 24.99 -10.11
N ARG A 412 17.81 24.90 -10.89
CA ARG A 412 18.62 23.69 -10.99
C ARG A 412 19.13 23.28 -9.61
N PHE A 413 18.89 22.04 -9.26
CA PHE A 413 19.38 21.42 -8.04
C PHE A 413 20.15 20.17 -8.42
N TYR A 414 21.16 19.86 -7.62
CA TYR A 414 21.95 18.65 -7.82
C TYR A 414 21.12 17.44 -7.39
N ASP A 415 20.80 16.56 -8.33
CA ASP A 415 20.17 15.29 -8.03
C ASP A 415 21.23 14.29 -7.58
N ASP A 416 21.22 13.96 -6.29
CA ASP A 416 22.16 13.02 -5.68
C ASP A 416 22.05 11.59 -6.22
N ASN A 417 20.88 11.19 -6.73
CA ASN A 417 20.65 9.84 -7.26
C ASN A 417 21.20 9.70 -8.69
N THR A 418 21.00 10.71 -9.55
CA THR A 418 21.49 10.67 -10.93
C THR A 418 22.85 11.35 -11.14
N LYS A 419 23.37 12.03 -10.11
CA LYS A 419 24.63 12.80 -10.13
C LYS A 419 24.66 13.87 -11.22
N ARG A 420 23.53 14.53 -11.45
CA ARG A 420 23.34 15.57 -12.49
C ARG A 420 22.80 16.86 -11.88
N TRP A 421 23.11 17.98 -12.55
CA TRP A 421 22.70 19.34 -12.20
C TRP A 421 21.47 19.80 -12.97
#